data_AF-A0A2V5KPB5-F1
#
_entry.id   AF-A0A2V5KPB5-F1
#
_cell.length_a   1.000
_cell.length_b   1.000
_cell.length_c   1.000
_cell.angle_alpha   90.00
_cell.angle_beta   90.00
_cell.angle_gamma   90.00
#
_symmetry.space_group_name_H-M   'P 1'
#
loop_
_entity.id
_entity.type
_entity.pdbx_description
1 polymer ?
#
loop_
_entity_poly.entity_id
_entity_poly.type
_entity_poly.pdbx_seq_one_letter_code
_entity_poly.pdbx_strand_id
1 'polypeptide(L)' 'MNRRTDTHETPTFNSVTEHYRTVMGVPSAKVDMKSMPRPLQLFGYGVAAVMAVCTAAFLAMYVSQFF' A
#
# COMPACT_ATOMS: atom_id res chain seq x y z
N MET A 1 32.58 -8.09 44.30
CA MET A 1 31.63 -9.14 43.86
C MET A 1 30.94 -8.64 42.59
N ASN A 2 31.35 -9.10 41.40
CA ASN A 2 30.84 -8.59 40.12
C ASN A 2 29.71 -9.50 39.60
N ARG A 3 28.46 -9.04 39.64
CA ARG A 3 27.29 -9.80 39.16
C ARG A 3 27.17 -9.59 37.65
N ARG A 4 27.70 -10.53 36.86
CA ARG A 4 27.37 -10.62 35.43
C ARG A 4 25.93 -11.13 35.35
N THR A 5 25.02 -10.25 34.98
CA THR A 5 23.66 -10.64 34.59
C THR A 5 23.73 -11.07 33.13
N ASP A 6 23.87 -12.37 32.91
CA ASP A 6 23.65 -12.99 31.60
C ASP A 6 22.17 -12.84 31.27
N THR A 7 21.82 -11.72 30.63
CA THR A 7 20.53 -11.51 29.97
C THR A 7 20.47 -12.38 28.72
N HIS A 8 20.33 -13.69 28.92
CA HIS A 8 19.74 -14.55 27.90
C HIS A 8 18.26 -14.20 27.83
N GLU A 9 17.95 -13.09 27.15
CA GLU A 9 16.59 -12.72 26.82
C GLU A 9 15.99 -13.86 25.99
N THR A 10 15.12 -14.66 26.61
CA THR A 10 14.27 -15.60 25.91
C THR A 10 13.51 -14.81 24.84
N PRO A 11 13.71 -15.09 23.53
CA PRO A 11 13.03 -14.36 22.49
C PRO A 11 11.53 -14.57 22.67
N THR A 12 10.82 -13.48 22.99
CA THR A 12 9.37 -13.54 23.16
C THR A 12 8.75 -13.96 21.84
N PHE A 13 7.64 -14.71 21.87
CA PHE A 13 6.93 -15.15 20.67
C PHE A 13 6.53 -14.01 19.70
N ASN A 14 6.67 -12.75 20.11
CA ASN A 14 6.49 -11.61 19.23
C ASN A 14 7.69 -11.34 18.30
N SER A 15 8.91 -11.75 18.68
CA SER A 15 10.12 -11.55 17.87
C SER A 15 10.16 -12.42 16.62
N VAL A 16 9.54 -13.61 16.66
CA VAL A 16 9.38 -14.47 15.49
C VAL A 16 8.32 -13.91 14.54
N THR A 17 7.17 -13.46 15.02
CA THR A 17 6.18 -12.78 14.16
C THR A 17 6.73 -11.51 13.55
N GLU A 18 7.54 -10.74 14.28
CA GLU A 18 8.17 -9.52 13.78
C GLU A 18 9.27 -9.84 12.75
N HIS A 19 10.11 -10.84 13.00
CA HIS A 19 11.11 -11.29 12.03
C HIS A 19 10.46 -11.84 10.75
N TYR A 20 9.41 -12.65 10.86
CA TYR A 20 8.66 -13.12 9.69
C TYR A 20 7.93 -11.98 8.97
N ARG A 21 7.44 -10.96 9.68
CA ARG A 21 6.81 -9.78 9.05
C ARG A 21 7.84 -8.92 8.30
N THR A 22 9.05 -8.79 8.85
CA THR A 22 10.18 -8.11 8.21
C THR A 22 10.70 -8.90 7.00
N VAL A 23 10.78 -10.23 7.07
CA VAL A 23 11.26 -11.10 5.99
C VAL A 23 10.21 -11.28 4.89
N MET A 24 8.93 -11.38 5.25
CA MET A 24 7.81 -11.53 4.30
C MET A 24 7.43 -10.20 3.62
N GLY A 25 8.09 -9.09 4.00
CA GLY A 25 8.03 -7.83 3.26
C GLY A 25 6.60 -7.32 3.02
N VAL A 26 5.69 -7.51 3.98
CA VAL A 26 4.31 -7.04 3.83
C VAL A 26 4.35 -5.52 3.80
N PRO A 27 4.03 -4.86 2.67
CA PRO A 27 4.16 -3.43 2.57
C PRO A 27 3.05 -2.80 3.42
N SER A 28 3.40 -2.31 4.61
CA SER A 28 2.51 -1.50 5.45
C SER A 28 2.37 -0.07 4.93
N ALA A 29 3.16 0.31 3.92
CA ALA A 29 3.14 1.64 3.35
C ALA A 29 1.94 1.79 2.41
N LYS A 30 1.11 2.81 2.69
CA LYS A 30 0.09 3.26 1.73
C LYS A 30 0.79 3.48 0.39
N VAL A 31 0.19 2.94 -0.66
CA VAL A 31 0.73 2.96 -2.02
C VAL A 31 1.03 4.40 -2.43
N ASP A 32 2.29 4.80 -2.33
CA ASP A 32 2.75 6.10 -2.79
C ASP A 32 2.96 6.01 -4.30
N MET A 33 2.07 6.66 -5.04
CA MET A 33 2.14 6.72 -6.50
C MET A 33 3.49 7.27 -7.00
N LYS A 34 4.23 8.04 -6.20
CA LYS A 34 5.56 8.55 -6.58
C LYS A 34 6.69 7.51 -6.48
N SER A 35 6.55 6.47 -5.67
CA SER A 35 7.59 5.43 -5.53
C SER A 35 7.50 4.32 -6.58
N MET A 36 6.43 4.30 -7.40
CA MET A 36 6.26 3.31 -8.44
C MET A 36 7.19 3.51 -9.66
N PRO A 37 7.58 2.43 -10.35
CA PRO A 37 8.28 2.53 -11.61
C PRO A 37 7.42 3.22 -12.67
N ARG A 38 8.05 4.13 -13.45
CA ARG A 38 7.42 4.94 -14.52
C ARG A 38 6.39 4.21 -15.41
N PRO A 39 6.62 2.97 -15.89
CA PRO A 39 5.61 2.28 -16.71
C PRO A 39 4.30 2.00 -15.97
N LEU A 40 4.37 1.68 -14.67
CA LEU A 40 3.19 1.38 -13.87
C LEU A 40 2.41 2.66 -13.51
N GLN A 41 3.12 3.77 -13.29
CA GLN A 41 2.51 5.08 -13.15
C GLN A 41 1.74 5.48 -14.42
N LEU A 42 2.32 5.30 -15.60
CA LEU A 42 1.68 5.65 -16.86
C LEU A 42 0.41 4.83 -17.12
N PHE A 43 0.46 3.52 -16.83
CA PHE A 43 -0.72 2.66 -16.88
C PHE A 43 -1.82 3.14 -15.92
N GLY A 44 -1.45 3.46 -14.67
CA GLY A 44 -2.38 4.02 -13.68
C GLY A 44 -3.03 5.33 -14.14
N TYR A 45 -2.26 6.25 -14.71
CA TYR A 45 -2.79 7.49 -15.27
C TYR A 45 -3.70 7.24 -16.47
N GLY A 46 -3.35 6.29 -17.35
CA GLY A 46 -4.18 5.91 -18.49
C GLY A 46 -5.54 5.35 -18.06
N VAL A 47 -5.55 4.43 -17.10
CA VAL A 47 -6.78 3.87 -16.53
C VAL A 47 -7.60 4.95 -15.84
N ALA A 48 -6.97 5.82 -15.04
CA ALA A 48 -7.65 6.93 -14.39
C ALA A 48 -8.28 7.92 -15.39
N ALA A 49 -7.60 8.22 -16.49
CA ALA A 49 -8.12 9.07 -17.55
C ALA A 49 -9.35 8.46 -18.24
N VAL A 50 -9.32 7.17 -18.58
CA VAL A 50 -10.48 6.46 -19.16
C VAL A 50 -11.65 6.47 -18.18
N MET A 51 -11.41 6.16 -16.91
CA MET A 51 -12.45 6.18 -15.88
C MET A 51 -13.06 7.58 -15.72
N ALA A 52 -12.25 8.63 -15.74
CA ALA A 52 -12.73 10.01 -15.66
C ALA A 52 -13.64 10.37 -16.84
N VAL A 53 -13.26 10.00 -18.07
CA VAL A 53 -14.06 10.23 -19.29
C VAL A 53 -15.38 9.47 -19.23
N CYS A 54 -15.36 8.18 -18.87
CA CYS A 54 -16.58 7.38 -18.73
C CYS A 54 -17.52 7.96 -17.67
N THR A 55 -16.98 8.38 -16.53
CA THR A 55 -17.76 8.97 -15.44
C THR A 55 -18.39 10.29 -15.88
N ALA A 56 -17.63 11.15 -16.57
CA ALA A 56 -18.13 12.41 -17.10
C ALA A 56 -19.24 12.21 -18.14
N ALA A 57 -19.06 11.25 -19.06
CA ALA A 57 -20.06 10.91 -20.07
C ALA A 57 -21.34 10.34 -19.44
N PHE A 58 -21.21 9.48 -18.42
CA PHE A 58 -22.35 8.93 -17.69
C PHE A 58 -23.14 10.03 -16.97
N LEU A 59 -22.45 10.94 -16.28
CA LEU A 59 -23.10 12.07 -15.61
C LEU A 59 -23.81 12.99 -16.60
N ALA A 60 -23.20 13.27 -17.76
CA ALA A 60 -23.82 14.07 -18.81
C ALA A 60 -25.09 13.41 -19.34
N MET A 61 -25.05 12.10 -19.62
CA MET A 61 -26.23 11.34 -20.03
C MET A 61 -27.33 11.34 -18.96
N TYR A 62 -26.97 11.10 -17.71
CA TYR A 62 -27.90 11.09 -16.59
C TYR A 62 -28.63 12.43 -16.42
N VAL A 63 -27.89 13.55 -16.51
CA VAL A 63 -28.48 14.89 -16.44
C VAL A 63 -29.38 15.17 -17.64
N SER A 64 -28.99 14.74 -18.85
CA SER A 64 -29.80 14.92 -20.06
C SER A 64 -31.09 14.11 -20.07
N GLN A 65 -31.19 13.02 -19.29
CA GLN A 65 -32.45 12.29 -19.13
C GLN A 65 -33.41 12.93 -18.11
N PHE A 66 -32.89 13.76 -17.21
CA PHE A 66 -33.69 14.42 -16.18
C PHE A 66 -34.32 15.74 -16.66
N PHE A 67 -33.82 16.31 -17.75
CA PHE A 67 -34.36 17.48 -18.44
C PHE A 67 -35.20 17.07 -19.65
#